data_AF-A0A7Y6AAU3-F1
#
_entry.id   AF-A0A7Y6AAU3-F1
#
_cell.length_a   1.000
_cell.length_b   1.000
_cell.length_c   1.000
_cell.angle_alpha   90.00
_cell.angle_beta   90.00
_cell.angle_gamma   90.00
#
_symmetry.space_group_name_H-M   'P 1'
#
loop_
_entity.id
_entity.type
_entity.pdbx_description
1 polymer ?
#
loop_
_entity_poly.entity_id
_entity_poly.type
_entity_poly.pdbx_seq_one_letter_code
_entity_poly.pdbx_strand_id
1 'polypeptide(L)'
;MPPLSPPRPADPARPLLVTGDPRLLDELLRLCAVTGIEPEVRADAGSARTAWESSPLVILGDDVADDAVRCRLPRRDDIVLLGIDLDDGDVWRRAVAVGAGHVIFLPDAEAWLIGRFADIADASTAAALCVAVTGGRGGAGASTLACALAVGAAQRGRTVALVDVDPLGGGIDVLLGGETAGGLRWPDLRGARGRVDGGALYAALPRLHGLTVLSWDRGTPAGVSQDTMRAIIGAVRRRHDVVVVDIPRRSDAVAEEALAQCGTGLVVVPSELRAIAASNQVAALFRPVVADLRAVVRTPSPS
;
A
#
# COMPACT_ATOMS: atom_id res chain seq x y z
N MET A 1 21.67 28.30 17.44
CA MET A 1 20.89 28.03 16.22
C MET A 1 19.42 28.01 16.61
N PRO A 2 18.54 28.76 15.92
CA PRO A 2 17.11 28.59 16.11
C PRO A 2 16.69 27.19 15.62
N PRO A 3 15.68 26.56 16.22
CA PRO A 3 15.17 25.28 15.73
C PRO A 3 14.56 25.49 14.34
N LEU A 4 14.96 24.64 13.38
CA LEU A 4 14.34 24.55 12.06
C LEU A 4 12.85 24.27 12.27
N SER A 5 11.99 25.16 11.78
CA SER A 5 10.55 24.88 11.74
C SER A 5 10.32 23.58 10.97
N PRO A 6 9.42 22.69 11.44
CA PRO A 6 9.08 21.49 10.68
C PRO A 6 8.58 21.92 9.29
N PRO A 7 8.92 21.18 8.22
CA PRO A 7 8.36 21.45 6.91
C PRO A 7 6.84 21.47 7.02
N ARG A 8 6.19 22.48 6.43
CA ARG A 8 4.72 22.46 6.30
C ARG A 8 4.33 21.12 5.70
N PRO A 9 3.34 20.40 6.24
CA PRO A 9 2.81 19.23 5.56
C PRO A 9 2.45 19.66 4.14
N ALA A 10 2.92 18.91 3.14
CA ALA A 10 2.50 19.12 1.76
C ALA A 10 0.98 19.09 1.74
N ASP A 11 0.37 20.02 1.00
CA ASP A 11 -1.08 20.04 0.81
C ASP A 11 -1.50 18.63 0.35
N PRO A 12 -2.47 17.97 1.00
CA PRO A 12 -2.85 16.60 0.65
C PRO A 12 -3.15 16.52 -0.85
N ALA A 13 -2.51 15.58 -1.54
CA ALA A 13 -2.66 15.43 -2.97
C ALA A 13 -4.14 15.13 -3.31
N ARG A 14 -4.80 16.04 -4.02
CA ARG A 14 -6.22 15.95 -4.37
C ARG A 14 -6.40 15.38 -5.78
N PRO A 15 -7.40 14.52 -6.02
CA PRO A 15 -7.73 14.09 -7.38
C PRO A 15 -8.20 15.29 -8.20
N LEU A 16 -7.83 15.32 -9.47
CA LEU A 16 -8.22 16.36 -10.41
C LEU A 16 -9.34 15.85 -11.31
N LEU A 17 -10.47 16.57 -11.32
CA LEU A 17 -11.59 16.33 -12.23
C LEU A 17 -11.55 17.40 -13.33
N VAL A 18 -11.46 16.96 -14.59
CA VAL A 18 -11.43 17.86 -15.75
C VAL A 18 -12.59 17.49 -16.66
N THR A 19 -13.64 18.30 -16.68
CA THR A 19 -14.78 18.16 -17.59
C THR A 19 -15.54 19.48 -17.68
N GLY A 20 -16.00 19.81 -18.88
CA GLY A 20 -16.93 20.91 -19.13
C GLY A 20 -18.40 20.49 -19.00
N ASP A 21 -18.70 19.20 -18.87
CA ASP A 21 -20.06 18.70 -18.69
C ASP A 21 -20.49 18.80 -17.21
N PRO A 22 -21.47 19.67 -16.88
CA PRO A 22 -21.94 19.82 -15.51
C PRO A 22 -22.62 18.54 -14.97
N ARG A 23 -23.25 17.72 -15.83
CA ARG A 23 -23.91 16.49 -15.38
C ARG A 23 -22.89 15.45 -14.91
N LEU A 24 -21.82 15.29 -15.68
CA LEU A 24 -20.72 14.41 -15.32
C LEU A 24 -20.01 14.92 -14.06
N LEU A 25 -19.76 16.23 -13.98
CA LEU A 25 -19.15 16.84 -12.80
C LEU A 25 -19.98 16.57 -11.53
N ASP A 26 -21.30 16.78 -11.59
CA ASP A 26 -22.19 16.51 -10.45
C ASP A 26 -22.13 15.05 -10.01
N GLU A 27 -22.04 14.11 -10.95
CA GLU A 27 -21.89 12.68 -10.65
C GLU A 27 -20.56 12.36 -9.99
N LEU A 28 -19.46 12.88 -10.52
CA LEU A 28 -18.13 12.71 -9.93
C LEU A 28 -18.04 13.32 -8.53
N LEU A 29 -18.61 14.51 -8.32
CA LEU A 29 -18.66 15.16 -7.00
C LEU A 29 -19.48 14.33 -6.00
N ARG A 30 -20.59 13.71 -6.42
CA ARG A 30 -21.34 12.77 -5.57
C ARG A 30 -20.46 11.57 -5.16
N LEU A 31 -19.71 10.98 -6.08
CA LEU A 31 -18.84 9.83 -5.79
C LEU A 31 -17.66 10.23 -4.88
N CYS A 32 -17.07 11.41 -5.06
CA CYS A 32 -16.04 11.94 -4.15
C CYS A 32 -16.60 12.18 -2.73
N ALA A 33 -17.84 12.68 -2.62
CA ALA A 33 -18.47 12.93 -1.33
C ALA A 33 -18.66 11.64 -0.51
N VAL A 34 -18.89 10.50 -1.15
CA VAL A 34 -19.00 9.18 -0.49
C VAL A 34 -17.72 8.82 0.28
N THR A 35 -16.55 9.22 -0.24
CA THR A 35 -15.24 8.92 0.36
C THR A 35 -14.67 10.07 1.19
N GLY A 36 -15.37 11.21 1.23
CA GLY A 36 -14.92 12.41 1.94
C GLY A 36 -13.71 13.10 1.30
N ILE A 37 -13.39 12.79 0.04
CA ILE A 37 -12.29 13.44 -0.66
C ILE A 37 -12.77 14.74 -1.32
N GLU A 38 -12.01 15.81 -1.17
CA GLU A 38 -12.26 17.05 -1.91
C GLU A 38 -11.41 17.08 -3.19
N PRO A 39 -12.03 16.99 -4.38
CA PRO A 39 -11.30 17.08 -5.63
C PRO A 39 -10.91 18.53 -5.96
N GLU A 40 -9.92 18.66 -6.82
CA GLU A 40 -9.70 19.88 -7.58
C GLU A 40 -10.47 19.79 -8.90
N VAL A 41 -11.23 20.82 -9.25
CA VAL A 41 -12.10 20.83 -10.44
C VAL A 41 -11.60 21.82 -11.47
N ARG A 42 -11.64 21.42 -12.74
CA ARG A 42 -11.33 22.26 -13.90
C ARG A 42 -12.34 22.00 -15.02
N ALA A 43 -12.76 23.07 -15.68
CA ALA A 43 -13.73 22.98 -16.78
C ALA A 43 -13.06 22.66 -18.13
N ASP A 44 -11.75 22.87 -18.24
CA ASP A 44 -11.00 22.74 -19.49
C ASP A 44 -9.57 22.25 -19.24
N ALA A 45 -8.94 21.71 -20.28
CA ALA A 45 -7.61 21.13 -20.16
C ALA A 45 -6.50 22.19 -19.99
N GLY A 46 -6.72 23.40 -20.50
CA GLY A 46 -5.76 24.50 -20.36
C GLY A 46 -5.57 24.91 -18.89
N SER A 47 -6.67 25.04 -18.15
CA SER A 47 -6.68 25.39 -16.73
C SER A 47 -6.24 24.24 -15.81
N ALA A 48 -6.25 23.00 -16.31
CA ALA A 48 -5.78 21.80 -15.61
C ALA A 48 -4.25 21.69 -15.51
N ARG A 49 -3.48 22.38 -16.36
CA ARG A 49 -2.02 22.22 -16.43
C ARG A 49 -1.31 22.40 -15.09
N THR A 50 -1.73 23.36 -14.27
CA THR A 50 -1.08 23.66 -12.99
C THR A 50 -1.25 22.55 -11.95
N ALA A 51 -2.38 21.85 -11.97
CA ALA A 51 -2.68 20.75 -11.06
C ALA A 51 -2.31 19.37 -11.63
N TRP A 52 -2.09 19.29 -12.95
CA TRP A 52 -1.97 18.02 -13.68
C TRP A 52 -0.87 17.10 -13.14
N GLU A 53 0.32 17.64 -12.86
CA GLU A 53 1.47 16.85 -12.40
C GLU A 53 1.39 16.51 -10.92
N SER A 54 0.89 17.41 -10.08
CA SER A 54 0.80 17.22 -8.63
C SER A 54 -0.37 16.35 -8.19
N SER A 55 -1.36 16.13 -9.06
CA SER A 55 -2.53 15.32 -8.74
C SER A 55 -2.16 13.82 -8.69
N PRO A 56 -2.70 13.04 -7.74
CA PRO A 56 -2.44 11.60 -7.62
C PRO A 56 -3.37 10.73 -8.49
N LEU A 57 -4.37 11.35 -9.10
CA LEU A 57 -5.35 10.79 -10.02
C LEU A 57 -5.96 11.93 -10.84
N VAL A 58 -6.11 11.71 -12.15
CA VAL A 58 -6.79 12.65 -13.05
C VAL A 58 -7.99 11.93 -13.67
N ILE A 59 -9.19 12.44 -13.42
CA ILE A 59 -10.41 12.03 -14.13
C ILE A 59 -10.66 13.04 -15.24
N LEU A 60 -10.59 12.56 -16.48
CA LEU A 60 -10.80 13.37 -17.68
C LEU A 60 -12.13 12.97 -18.31
N GLY A 61 -13.05 13.92 -18.47
CA GLY A 61 -14.26 13.73 -19.26
C GLY A 61 -13.92 13.62 -20.74
N ASP A 62 -14.63 12.75 -21.46
CA ASP A 62 -14.44 12.58 -22.89
C ASP A 62 -14.68 13.88 -23.69
N ASP A 63 -15.53 14.76 -23.17
CA ASP A 63 -15.86 16.08 -23.72
C ASP A 63 -14.65 17.02 -23.85
N VAL A 64 -13.61 16.82 -23.03
CA VAL A 64 -12.38 17.63 -23.00
C VAL A 64 -11.13 16.86 -23.42
N ALA A 65 -11.26 15.60 -23.85
CA ALA A 65 -10.11 14.75 -24.16
C ALA A 65 -9.29 15.26 -25.35
N ASP A 66 -9.94 15.69 -26.43
CA ASP A 66 -9.23 16.30 -27.57
C ASP A 66 -8.57 17.64 -27.18
N ASP A 67 -9.15 18.37 -26.23
CA ASP A 67 -8.56 19.60 -25.69
C ASP A 67 -7.28 19.32 -24.89
N ALA A 68 -7.26 18.24 -24.11
CA ALA A 68 -6.08 17.80 -23.40
C ALA A 68 -4.93 17.44 -24.33
N VAL A 69 -5.23 16.78 -25.47
CA VAL A 69 -4.23 16.49 -26.51
C VAL A 69 -3.71 17.79 -27.15
N ARG A 70 -4.59 18.72 -27.50
CA ARG A 70 -4.19 20.03 -28.07
C ARG A 70 -3.32 20.83 -27.10
N CYS A 71 -3.67 20.81 -25.81
CA CYS A 71 -2.90 21.42 -24.75
C CYS A 71 -1.58 20.69 -24.45
N ARG A 72 -1.32 19.51 -25.04
CA ARG A 72 -0.10 18.71 -24.79
C ARG A 72 0.12 18.45 -23.31
N LEU A 73 -0.95 18.06 -22.60
CA LEU A 73 -0.80 17.66 -21.20
C LEU A 73 0.05 16.38 -21.12
N PRO A 74 0.96 16.26 -20.13
CA PRO A 74 1.83 15.09 -20.00
C PRO A 74 1.05 13.77 -19.83
N ARG A 75 1.50 12.71 -20.50
CA ARG A 75 0.95 11.35 -20.32
C ARG A 75 1.40 10.74 -18.99
N ARG A 76 0.50 10.03 -18.31
CA ARG A 76 0.75 9.33 -17.03
C ARG A 76 -0.28 8.23 -16.78
N ASP A 77 0.10 7.18 -16.05
CA ASP A 77 -0.69 5.95 -15.88
C ASP A 77 -1.97 6.12 -15.05
N ASP A 78 -2.09 7.22 -14.31
CA ASP A 78 -3.19 7.56 -13.42
C ASP A 78 -4.18 8.57 -14.04
N ILE A 79 -4.19 8.67 -15.38
CA ILE A 79 -5.31 9.29 -16.10
C ILE A 79 -6.40 8.24 -16.32
N VAL A 80 -7.62 8.58 -15.93
CA VAL A 80 -8.84 7.81 -16.21
C VAL A 80 -9.72 8.66 -17.12
N LEU A 81 -9.99 8.15 -18.33
CA LEU A 81 -10.94 8.75 -19.25
C LEU A 81 -12.35 8.25 -18.94
N LEU A 82 -13.31 9.15 -18.83
CA LEU A 82 -14.69 8.81 -18.57
C LEU A 82 -15.54 9.04 -19.82
N GLY A 83 -15.97 7.95 -20.43
CA GLY A 83 -16.77 7.95 -21.64
C GLY A 83 -18.23 8.29 -21.36
N ILE A 84 -18.81 9.12 -22.22
CA ILE A 84 -20.20 9.58 -22.10
C ILE A 84 -21.14 8.67 -22.92
N ASP A 85 -20.64 8.09 -24.01
CA ASP A 85 -21.38 7.23 -24.94
C ASP A 85 -20.62 5.92 -25.20
N LEU A 86 -21.27 4.79 -24.94
CA LEU A 86 -20.70 3.44 -25.14
C LEU A 86 -20.59 3.07 -26.62
N ASP A 87 -21.37 3.73 -27.50
CA ASP A 87 -21.36 3.48 -28.94
C ASP A 87 -20.31 4.33 -29.68
N ASP A 88 -19.61 5.23 -28.98
CA ASP A 88 -18.53 6.03 -29.58
C ASP A 88 -17.22 5.25 -29.64
N GLY A 89 -16.92 4.70 -30.82
CA GLY A 89 -15.65 4.03 -31.10
C GLY A 89 -14.41 4.91 -30.99
N ASP A 90 -14.54 6.24 -31.03
CA ASP A 90 -13.41 7.16 -30.92
C ASP A 90 -12.95 7.39 -29.48
N VAL A 91 -13.72 7.00 -28.47
CA VAL A 91 -13.33 7.15 -27.05
C VAL A 91 -12.01 6.45 -26.75
N TRP A 92 -11.80 5.26 -27.34
CA TRP A 92 -10.56 4.49 -27.21
C TRP A 92 -9.38 5.16 -27.92
N ARG A 93 -9.62 5.77 -29.08
CA ARG A 93 -8.60 6.55 -29.80
C ARG A 93 -8.17 7.75 -28.96
N ARG A 94 -9.12 8.47 -28.36
CA ARG A 94 -8.86 9.61 -27.47
C ARG A 94 -8.12 9.17 -26.21
N ALA A 95 -8.51 8.06 -25.60
CA ALA A 95 -7.82 7.46 -24.45
C ALA A 95 -6.33 7.21 -24.73
N VAL A 96 -6.02 6.58 -25.87
CA VAL A 96 -4.63 6.34 -26.30
C VAL A 96 -3.88 7.65 -26.56
N ALA A 97 -4.56 8.65 -27.14
CA ALA A 97 -3.96 9.94 -27.44
C ALA A 97 -3.57 10.72 -26.16
N VAL A 98 -4.44 10.73 -25.14
CA VAL A 98 -4.18 11.36 -23.84
C VAL A 98 -3.28 10.51 -22.93
N GLY A 99 -3.11 9.23 -23.24
CA GLY A 99 -2.36 8.29 -22.42
C GLY A 99 -3.12 7.83 -21.18
N ALA A 100 -4.44 7.67 -21.28
CA ALA A 100 -5.28 7.16 -20.20
C ALA A 100 -4.95 5.70 -19.90
N GLY A 101 -4.73 5.38 -18.62
CA GLY A 101 -4.53 4.01 -18.15
C GLY A 101 -5.83 3.21 -18.10
N HIS A 102 -6.98 3.91 -17.99
CA HIS A 102 -8.31 3.31 -17.93
C HIS A 102 -9.32 4.16 -18.70
N VAL A 103 -10.29 3.48 -19.32
CA VAL A 103 -11.52 4.07 -19.86
C VAL A 103 -12.68 3.45 -19.08
N ILE A 104 -13.53 4.28 -18.47
CA ILE A 104 -14.67 3.83 -17.68
C ILE A 104 -15.96 4.52 -18.10
N PHE A 105 -17.09 3.90 -17.78
CA PHE A 105 -18.43 4.40 -18.07
C PHE A 105 -19.27 4.28 -16.80
N LEU A 106 -20.08 5.30 -16.52
CA LEU A 106 -21.01 5.29 -15.39
C LEU A 106 -22.42 4.92 -15.87
N PRO A 107 -23.23 4.22 -15.05
CA PRO A 107 -22.99 3.89 -13.64
C PRO A 107 -22.14 2.63 -13.39
N ASP A 108 -21.81 1.85 -14.42
CA ASP A 108 -21.19 0.52 -14.26
C ASP A 108 -19.87 0.54 -13.47
N ALA A 109 -19.09 1.62 -13.60
CA ALA A 109 -17.81 1.79 -12.92
C ALA A 109 -17.85 2.59 -11.61
N GLU A 110 -19.04 2.92 -11.07
CA GLU A 110 -19.17 3.73 -9.83
C GLU A 110 -18.40 3.11 -8.66
N ALA A 111 -18.61 1.81 -8.39
CA ALA A 111 -17.98 1.12 -7.27
C ALA A 111 -16.45 1.11 -7.38
N TRP A 112 -15.93 0.94 -8.60
CA TRP A 112 -14.50 1.00 -8.87
C TRP A 112 -13.95 2.40 -8.61
N LEU A 113 -14.65 3.44 -9.08
CA LEU A 113 -14.21 4.83 -8.91
C LEU A 113 -14.27 5.29 -7.44
N ILE A 114 -15.28 4.85 -6.68
CA ILE A 114 -15.34 5.04 -5.22
C ILE A 114 -14.12 4.41 -4.55
N GLY A 115 -13.74 3.19 -4.91
CA GLY A 115 -12.52 2.54 -4.40
C GLY A 115 -11.26 3.37 -4.67
N ARG A 116 -11.13 3.90 -5.90
CA ARG A 116 -10.00 4.77 -6.28
C ARG A 116 -9.95 6.07 -5.47
N PHE A 117 -11.09 6.70 -5.19
CA PHE A 117 -11.13 7.89 -4.35
C PHE A 117 -10.81 7.58 -2.88
N ALA A 118 -11.31 6.46 -2.35
CA ALA A 118 -11.01 6.02 -0.99
C ALA A 118 -9.51 5.77 -0.79
N ASP A 119 -8.85 5.13 -1.77
CA ASP A 119 -7.40 4.90 -1.74
C ASP A 119 -6.59 6.21 -1.62
N ILE A 120 -7.05 7.29 -2.25
CA ILE A 120 -6.35 8.59 -2.22
C ILE A 120 -6.62 9.30 -0.90
N ALA A 121 -7.85 9.25 -0.41
CA ALA A 121 -8.19 9.77 0.92
C ALA A 121 -7.32 9.10 1.99
N ASP A 122 -7.17 7.78 1.91
CA ASP A 122 -6.31 6.98 2.77
C ASP A 122 -4.81 7.35 2.61
N ALA A 123 -4.32 7.56 1.39
CA ALA A 123 -2.93 7.95 1.13
C ALA A 123 -2.55 9.36 1.62
N SER A 124 -3.54 10.25 1.84
CA SER A 124 -3.34 11.58 2.40
C SER A 124 -3.12 11.59 3.93
N THR A 125 -3.42 10.46 4.58
CA THR A 125 -3.12 10.25 6.00
C THR A 125 -1.65 9.91 6.19
N ALA A 126 -1.06 10.29 7.34
CA ALA A 126 0.37 10.13 7.60
C ALA A 126 0.85 8.71 7.26
N ALA A 127 1.95 8.60 6.51
CA ALA A 127 2.48 7.31 6.08
C ALA A 127 2.57 6.33 7.26
N ALA A 128 1.93 5.16 7.11
CA ALA A 128 1.88 4.14 8.14
C ALA A 128 3.25 3.88 8.77
N LEU A 129 3.27 3.70 10.09
CA LEU A 129 4.44 3.20 10.79
C LEU A 129 4.68 1.75 10.35
N CYS A 130 5.61 1.57 9.42
CA CYS A 130 5.95 0.26 8.86
C CYS A 130 7.25 -0.26 9.49
N VAL A 131 7.15 -1.34 10.26
CA VAL A 131 8.25 -1.91 11.05
C VAL A 131 8.52 -3.34 10.61
N ALA A 132 9.73 -3.59 10.13
CA ALA A 132 10.23 -4.94 9.87
C ALA A 132 10.75 -5.57 11.15
N VAL A 133 10.50 -6.86 11.35
CA VAL A 133 11.04 -7.66 12.45
C VAL A 133 11.72 -8.88 11.87
N THR A 134 12.96 -9.13 12.29
CA THR A 134 13.69 -10.34 11.89
C THR A 134 14.49 -10.92 13.04
N GLY A 135 14.83 -12.20 12.97
CA GLY A 135 15.64 -12.87 13.98
C GLY A 135 17.13 -12.70 13.70
N GLY A 136 17.92 -12.39 14.71
CA GLY A 136 19.38 -12.51 14.60
C GLY A 136 19.86 -13.97 14.49
N ARG A 137 19.05 -14.91 14.98
CA ARG A 137 19.23 -16.35 14.81
C ARG A 137 17.88 -17.08 14.65
N GLY A 138 17.94 -18.35 14.26
CA GLY A 138 16.76 -19.23 14.29
C GLY A 138 16.24 -19.36 15.73
N GLY A 139 14.92 -19.26 15.91
CA GLY A 139 14.28 -19.29 17.23
C GLY A 139 14.61 -18.09 18.12
N ALA A 140 15.01 -16.95 17.56
CA ALA A 140 15.24 -15.72 18.33
C ALA A 140 13.95 -15.12 18.92
N GLY A 141 12.78 -15.47 18.37
CA GLY A 141 11.48 -14.92 18.77
C GLY A 141 11.02 -13.71 17.94
N ALA A 142 11.48 -13.60 16.68
CA ALA A 142 11.10 -12.52 15.78
C ALA A 142 9.59 -12.49 15.49
N SER A 143 9.03 -13.61 15.00
CA SER A 143 7.60 -13.74 14.75
C SER A 143 6.76 -13.49 16.01
N THR A 144 7.23 -13.96 17.17
CA THR A 144 6.59 -13.68 18.47
C THR A 144 6.58 -12.19 18.80
N LEU A 145 7.71 -11.50 18.61
CA LEU A 145 7.79 -10.06 18.80
C LEU A 145 6.92 -9.30 17.79
N ALA A 146 6.89 -9.72 16.53
CA ALA A 146 6.04 -9.15 15.50
C ALA A 146 4.56 -9.22 15.89
N CYS A 147 4.08 -10.39 16.31
CA CYS A 147 2.73 -10.56 16.86
C CYS A 147 2.49 -9.66 18.07
N ALA A 148 3.42 -9.61 19.03
CA ALA A 148 3.27 -8.80 20.24
C ALA A 148 3.19 -7.29 19.94
N LEU A 149 4.01 -6.79 19.00
CA LEU A 149 3.97 -5.40 18.54
C LEU A 149 2.64 -5.09 17.87
N ALA A 150 2.17 -5.97 16.98
CA ALA A 150 0.92 -5.79 16.26
C ALA A 150 -0.28 -5.76 17.21
N VAL A 151 -0.41 -6.77 18.08
CA VAL A 151 -1.47 -6.84 19.10
C VAL A 151 -1.41 -5.63 20.04
N GLY A 152 -0.21 -5.27 20.52
CA GLY A 152 -0.03 -4.12 21.40
C GLY A 152 -0.39 -2.77 20.76
N ALA A 153 -0.18 -2.61 19.46
CA ALA A 153 -0.61 -1.43 18.72
C ALA A 153 -2.14 -1.40 18.54
N ALA A 154 -2.76 -2.54 18.22
CA ALA A 154 -4.22 -2.64 18.08
C ALA A 154 -4.94 -2.37 19.41
N GLN A 155 -4.42 -2.87 20.53
CA GLN A 155 -4.92 -2.55 21.87
C GLN A 155 -4.85 -1.06 22.22
N ARG A 156 -3.99 -0.30 21.54
CA ARG A 156 -3.88 1.16 21.66
C ARG A 156 -4.79 1.91 20.67
N GLY A 157 -5.73 1.20 20.04
CA GLY A 157 -6.73 1.78 19.13
C GLY A 157 -6.20 2.09 17.73
N ARG A 158 -5.04 1.55 17.33
CA ARG A 158 -4.50 1.71 15.98
C ARG A 158 -5.11 0.70 15.03
N THR A 159 -5.27 1.07 13.77
CA THR A 159 -5.51 0.10 12.69
C THR A 159 -4.18 -0.58 12.36
N VAL A 160 -4.14 -1.92 12.43
CA VAL A 160 -2.88 -2.66 12.34
C VAL A 160 -2.95 -3.80 11.34
N ALA A 161 -1.91 -3.93 10.53
CA ALA A 161 -1.67 -5.12 9.73
C ALA A 161 -0.41 -5.88 10.20
N LEU A 162 -0.50 -7.20 10.18
CA LEU A 162 0.63 -8.12 10.39
C LEU A 162 0.85 -8.92 9.11
N VAL A 163 2.06 -8.80 8.54
CA VAL A 163 2.42 -9.42 7.26
C VAL A 163 3.57 -10.39 7.45
N ASP A 164 3.38 -11.66 7.11
CA ASP A 164 4.41 -12.70 7.12
C ASP A 164 5.13 -12.76 5.78
N VAL A 165 6.45 -12.60 5.75
CA VAL A 165 7.25 -12.68 4.52
C VAL A 165 8.10 -13.96 4.48
N ASP A 166 7.94 -14.89 5.44
CA ASP A 166 8.64 -16.17 5.46
C ASP A 166 7.79 -17.32 4.91
N PRO A 167 7.94 -17.71 3.62
CA PRO A 167 7.18 -18.82 3.05
C PRO A 167 7.48 -20.17 3.70
N LEU A 168 8.53 -20.28 4.52
CA LEU A 168 8.91 -21.49 5.22
C LEU A 168 8.57 -21.44 6.73
N GLY A 169 7.93 -20.36 7.20
CA GLY A 169 7.64 -20.12 8.62
C GLY A 169 6.42 -20.88 9.17
N GLY A 170 5.65 -21.55 8.31
CA GLY A 170 4.40 -22.24 8.70
C GLY A 170 3.18 -21.32 8.85
N GLY A 171 3.35 -20.04 8.54
CA GLY A 171 2.34 -18.99 8.55
C GLY A 171 2.13 -18.37 9.93
N ILE A 172 2.33 -17.06 10.03
CA ILE A 172 2.24 -16.28 11.28
C ILE A 172 0.86 -16.32 11.96
N ASP A 173 -0.21 -16.55 11.20
CA ASP A 173 -1.58 -16.71 11.71
C ASP A 173 -1.72 -17.89 12.69
N VAL A 174 -0.90 -18.95 12.59
CA VAL A 174 -0.88 -20.04 13.59
C VAL A 174 -0.45 -19.53 14.96
N LEU A 175 0.51 -18.60 15.04
CA LEU A 175 0.93 -18.02 16.33
C LEU A 175 -0.18 -17.21 17.00
N LEU A 176 -1.17 -16.78 16.22
CA LEU A 176 -2.34 -16.05 16.68
C LEU A 176 -3.57 -16.94 16.90
N GLY A 177 -3.46 -18.26 16.67
CA GLY A 177 -4.60 -19.19 16.72
C GLY A 177 -5.61 -19.00 15.59
N GLY A 178 -5.17 -18.50 14.44
CA GLY A 178 -5.97 -18.19 13.27
C GLY A 178 -5.82 -19.19 12.12
N GLU A 179 -5.28 -20.38 12.36
CA GLU A 179 -4.99 -21.38 11.33
C GLU A 179 -6.22 -21.87 10.55
N THR A 180 -7.41 -21.71 11.13
CA THR A 180 -8.70 -22.03 10.49
C THR A 180 -9.44 -20.81 9.94
N ALA A 181 -8.87 -19.60 10.09
CA ALA A 181 -9.51 -18.37 9.64
C ALA A 181 -9.54 -18.29 8.10
N GLY A 182 -10.73 -18.11 7.55
CA GLY A 182 -10.92 -17.83 6.13
C GLY A 182 -10.36 -16.46 5.70
N GLY A 183 -10.27 -16.25 4.40
CA GLY A 183 -9.66 -15.06 3.79
C GLY A 183 -8.38 -15.40 3.03
N LEU A 184 -7.91 -14.44 2.25
CA LEU A 184 -6.78 -14.64 1.33
C LEU A 184 -5.45 -14.85 2.08
N ARG A 185 -4.58 -15.66 1.50
CA ARG A 185 -3.17 -15.85 1.87
C ARG A 185 -2.27 -15.49 0.68
N TRP A 186 -0.96 -15.45 0.89
CA TRP A 186 0.00 -15.10 -0.17
C TRP A 186 -0.18 -15.86 -1.50
N PRO A 187 -0.44 -17.18 -1.51
CA PRO A 187 -0.66 -17.90 -2.76
C PRO A 187 -1.88 -17.44 -3.56
N ASP A 188 -2.93 -16.93 -2.89
CA ASP A 188 -4.14 -16.42 -3.55
C ASP A 188 -3.92 -15.05 -4.21
N LEU A 189 -2.88 -14.32 -3.76
CA LEU A 189 -2.52 -13.00 -4.26
C LEU A 189 -1.51 -13.06 -5.40
N ARG A 190 -1.17 -14.25 -5.88
CA ARG A 190 -0.23 -14.44 -6.99
C ARG A 190 -0.77 -13.76 -8.25
N GLY A 191 0.05 -12.87 -8.82
CA GLY A 191 -0.31 -12.13 -10.03
C GLY A 191 -0.92 -10.76 -9.76
N ALA A 192 -1.17 -10.39 -8.50
CA ALA A 192 -1.43 -9.00 -8.16
C ALA A 192 -0.20 -8.15 -8.55
N ARG A 193 -0.37 -7.25 -9.51
CA ARG A 193 0.68 -6.34 -10.00
C ARG A 193 0.10 -4.94 -10.14
N GLY A 194 0.97 -3.94 -10.10
CA GLY A 194 0.56 -2.55 -10.20
C GLY A 194 -0.24 -2.13 -8.97
N ARG A 195 -1.28 -1.34 -9.19
CA ARG A 195 -2.04 -0.73 -8.10
C ARG A 195 -3.12 -1.69 -7.58
N VAL A 196 -2.92 -2.19 -6.37
CA VAL A 196 -3.91 -3.01 -5.64
C VAL A 196 -4.84 -2.09 -4.84
N ASP A 197 -6.14 -2.33 -4.97
CA ASP A 197 -7.20 -1.66 -4.19
C ASP A 197 -7.07 -2.03 -2.70
N GLY A 198 -6.88 -1.02 -1.86
CA GLY A 198 -6.63 -1.24 -0.43
C GLY A 198 -7.87 -1.71 0.33
N GLY A 199 -9.06 -1.28 -0.09
CA GLY A 199 -10.32 -1.63 0.54
C GLY A 199 -10.73 -3.08 0.27
N ALA A 200 -10.62 -3.52 -0.99
CA ALA A 200 -10.87 -4.89 -1.39
C ALA A 200 -9.89 -5.87 -0.73
N LEU A 201 -8.59 -5.51 -0.71
CA LEU A 201 -7.58 -6.30 -0.01
C LEU A 201 -7.89 -6.38 1.49
N TYR A 202 -8.19 -5.25 2.14
CA TYR A 202 -8.56 -5.22 3.56
C TYR A 202 -9.77 -6.11 3.88
N ALA A 203 -10.82 -6.06 3.05
CA ALA A 203 -12.03 -6.87 3.23
C ALA A 203 -11.79 -8.37 3.02
N ALA A 204 -10.82 -8.73 2.18
CA ALA A 204 -10.53 -10.12 1.83
C ALA A 204 -9.53 -10.80 2.77
N LEU A 205 -8.79 -10.04 3.58
CA LEU A 205 -7.79 -10.58 4.51
C LEU A 205 -8.41 -11.03 5.85
N PRO A 206 -7.87 -12.09 6.46
CA PRO A 206 -8.26 -12.54 7.80
C PRO A 206 -8.16 -11.44 8.87
N ARG A 207 -9.11 -11.45 9.80
CA ARG A 207 -9.11 -10.58 10.98
C ARG A 207 -8.93 -11.37 12.26
N LEU A 208 -7.81 -11.15 12.96
CA LEU A 208 -7.42 -11.88 14.18
C LEU A 208 -7.00 -10.88 15.25
N HIS A 209 -7.57 -10.95 16.46
CA HIS A 209 -7.22 -10.04 17.57
C HIS A 209 -7.28 -8.53 17.22
N GLY A 210 -8.19 -8.14 16.32
CA GLY A 210 -8.30 -6.76 15.82
C GLY A 210 -7.26 -6.39 14.75
N LEU A 211 -6.43 -7.33 14.31
CA LEU A 211 -5.42 -7.18 13.26
C LEU A 211 -5.97 -7.66 11.92
N THR A 212 -5.55 -7.01 10.83
CA THR A 212 -5.57 -7.61 9.49
C THR A 212 -4.31 -8.46 9.33
N VAL A 213 -4.43 -9.73 8.97
CA VAL A 213 -3.28 -10.65 8.91
C VAL A 213 -3.09 -11.20 7.50
N LEU A 214 -1.94 -10.93 6.89
CA LEU A 214 -1.53 -11.58 5.65
C LEU A 214 -0.42 -12.59 5.95
N SER A 215 -0.75 -13.86 5.77
CA SER A 215 0.12 -14.99 6.10
C SER A 215 0.37 -15.89 4.89
N TRP A 216 1.37 -16.77 4.99
CA TRP A 216 1.52 -17.90 4.08
C TRP A 216 0.53 -19.01 4.45
N ASP A 217 0.09 -19.76 3.44
CA ASP A 217 -0.68 -20.99 3.66
C ASP A 217 0.25 -22.17 4.03
N ARG A 218 -0.34 -23.37 4.13
CA ARG A 218 0.39 -24.62 4.39
C ARG A 218 0.44 -25.53 3.16
N GLY A 219 0.17 -24.95 1.98
CA GLY A 219 0.17 -25.65 0.72
C GLY A 219 1.58 -25.88 0.19
N THR A 220 1.66 -26.29 -1.08
CA THR A 220 2.94 -26.40 -1.78
C THR A 220 3.64 -25.03 -1.80
N PRO A 221 4.88 -24.93 -1.29
CA PRO A 221 5.61 -23.67 -1.29
C PRO A 221 5.74 -23.17 -2.73
N ALA A 222 5.23 -21.97 -2.99
CA ALA A 222 5.51 -21.30 -4.25
C ALA A 222 5.67 -19.79 -4.03
N GLY A 223 6.61 -19.22 -4.79
CA GLY A 223 7.07 -17.86 -4.59
C GLY A 223 6.03 -16.82 -4.99
N VAL A 224 6.24 -15.61 -4.48
CA VAL A 224 5.54 -14.39 -4.85
C VAL A 224 6.56 -13.46 -5.51
N SER A 225 6.18 -12.68 -6.53
CA SER A 225 7.11 -11.79 -7.20
C SER A 225 7.40 -10.53 -6.36
N GLN A 226 8.52 -9.86 -6.63
CA GLN A 226 8.81 -8.54 -6.03
C GLN A 226 7.70 -7.53 -6.31
N ASP A 227 7.15 -7.51 -7.53
CA ASP A 227 6.05 -6.60 -7.88
C ASP A 227 4.80 -6.86 -7.05
N THR A 228 4.49 -8.13 -6.77
CA THR A 228 3.37 -8.50 -5.91
C THR A 228 3.64 -8.05 -4.47
N MET A 229 4.85 -8.29 -3.95
CA MET A 229 5.27 -7.84 -2.63
C MET A 229 5.18 -6.31 -2.47
N ARG A 230 5.66 -5.57 -3.48
CA ARG A 230 5.56 -4.11 -3.59
C ARG A 230 4.12 -3.64 -3.56
N ALA A 231 3.28 -4.22 -4.42
CA ALA A 231 1.88 -3.83 -4.56
C ALA A 231 1.07 -4.08 -3.27
N ILE A 232 1.25 -5.26 -2.67
CA ILE A 232 0.49 -5.68 -1.49
C ILE A 232 0.92 -4.92 -0.23
N ILE A 233 2.22 -4.82 0.08
CA ILE A 233 2.66 -4.04 1.25
C ILE A 233 2.30 -2.56 1.06
N GLY A 234 2.44 -2.02 -0.15
CA GLY A 234 2.00 -0.66 -0.46
C GLY A 234 0.51 -0.44 -0.19
N ALA A 235 -0.35 -1.39 -0.58
CA ALA A 235 -1.79 -1.33 -0.30
C ALA A 235 -2.11 -1.41 1.19
N VAL A 236 -1.47 -2.34 1.90
CA VAL A 236 -1.63 -2.49 3.36
C VAL A 236 -1.19 -1.23 4.10
N ARG A 237 -0.08 -0.60 3.70
CA ARG A 237 0.42 0.66 4.30
C ARG A 237 -0.48 1.86 4.06
N ARG A 238 -1.32 1.88 3.03
CA ARG A 238 -2.30 2.96 2.84
C ARG A 238 -3.48 2.83 3.80
N ARG A 239 -3.83 1.61 4.22
CA ARG A 239 -5.06 1.32 4.95
C ARG A 239 -4.91 1.22 6.47
N HIS A 240 -3.68 1.19 6.98
CA HIS A 240 -3.39 0.94 8.39
C HIS A 240 -2.46 1.99 8.97
N ASP A 241 -2.65 2.35 10.24
CA ASP A 241 -1.74 3.24 10.97
C ASP A 241 -0.38 2.58 11.21
N VAL A 242 -0.39 1.25 11.44
CA VAL A 242 0.80 0.45 11.76
C VAL A 242 0.83 -0.81 10.91
N VAL A 243 1.98 -1.09 10.29
CA VAL A 243 2.24 -2.34 9.57
C VAL A 243 3.45 -3.01 10.19
N VAL A 244 3.28 -4.22 10.69
CA VAL A 244 4.38 -5.05 11.21
C VAL A 244 4.67 -6.13 10.18
N VAL A 245 5.90 -6.20 9.71
CA VAL A 245 6.34 -7.16 8.69
C VAL A 245 7.31 -8.15 9.33
N ASP A 246 6.96 -9.42 9.41
CA ASP A 246 7.85 -10.50 9.86
C ASP A 246 8.69 -10.97 8.67
N ILE A 247 10.00 -10.72 8.72
CA ILE A 247 10.91 -10.92 7.60
C ILE A 247 11.84 -12.10 7.88
N PRO A 248 11.97 -13.06 6.95
CA PRO A 248 12.89 -14.18 7.12
C PRO A 248 14.34 -13.67 7.18
N ARG A 249 15.21 -14.44 7.84
CA ARG A 249 16.64 -14.08 7.96
C ARG A 249 17.39 -14.14 6.63
N ARG A 250 16.84 -14.88 5.66
CA ARG A 250 17.42 -15.00 4.33
C ARG A 250 17.14 -13.71 3.57
N SER A 251 18.18 -13.12 2.98
CA SER A 251 18.02 -12.02 2.04
C SER A 251 17.80 -12.64 0.66
N ASP A 252 16.57 -12.58 0.19
CA ASP A 252 16.24 -12.73 -1.22
C ASP A 252 15.60 -11.43 -1.69
N ALA A 253 15.49 -11.22 -3.00
CA ALA A 253 15.02 -9.95 -3.53
C ALA A 253 13.56 -9.63 -3.14
N VAL A 254 12.78 -10.63 -2.73
CA VAL A 254 11.40 -10.46 -2.24
C VAL A 254 11.41 -9.96 -0.79
N ALA A 255 12.24 -10.55 0.07
CA ALA A 255 12.46 -10.08 1.43
C ALA A 255 13.08 -8.67 1.46
N GLU A 256 14.00 -8.37 0.54
CA GLU A 256 14.60 -7.04 0.39
C GLU A 256 13.56 -6.00 -0.04
N GLU A 257 12.65 -6.34 -0.96
CA GLU A 257 11.57 -5.45 -1.35
C GLU A 257 10.58 -5.16 -0.20
N ALA A 258 10.28 -6.16 0.63
CA ALA A 258 9.47 -5.96 1.83
C ALA A 258 10.17 -5.06 2.85
N LEU A 259 11.47 -5.30 3.07
CA LEU A 259 12.30 -4.52 3.98
C LEU A 259 12.45 -3.06 3.53
N ALA A 260 12.62 -2.81 2.23
CA ALA A 260 12.76 -1.47 1.66
C ALA A 260 11.51 -0.60 1.86
N GLN A 261 10.35 -1.21 2.07
CA GLN A 261 9.09 -0.53 2.37
C GLN A 261 8.89 -0.24 3.87
N CYS A 262 9.81 -0.70 4.73
CA CYS A 262 9.77 -0.47 6.17
C CYS A 262 10.64 0.74 6.54
N GLY A 263 10.12 1.61 7.40
CA GLY A 263 10.89 2.76 7.90
C GLY A 263 11.91 2.36 8.96
N THR A 264 11.59 1.34 9.75
CA THR A 264 12.45 0.81 10.82
C THR A 264 12.53 -0.71 10.72
N GLY A 265 13.74 -1.26 10.89
CA GLY A 265 13.97 -2.69 11.04
C GLY A 265 14.41 -3.06 12.45
N LEU A 266 13.87 -4.14 13.00
CA LEU A 266 14.19 -4.67 14.31
C LEU A 266 14.85 -6.05 14.17
N VAL A 267 16.07 -6.19 14.65
CA VAL A 267 16.77 -7.48 14.75
C VAL A 267 16.65 -8.00 16.17
N VAL A 268 15.98 -9.14 16.36
CA VAL A 268 15.83 -9.78 17.67
C VAL A 268 17.09 -10.57 18.01
N VAL A 269 17.77 -10.18 19.09
CA VAL A 269 19.08 -10.71 19.48
C VAL A 269 19.00 -11.32 20.88
N PRO A 270 18.93 -12.66 20.99
CA PRO A 270 19.20 -13.32 22.27
C PRO A 270 20.58 -12.93 22.81
N SER A 271 20.71 -12.67 24.11
CA SER A 271 21.97 -12.27 24.74
C SER A 271 22.93 -13.45 24.95
N GLU A 272 23.24 -14.15 23.85
CA GLU A 272 24.14 -15.30 23.78
C GLU A 272 25.22 -15.00 22.73
N LEU A 273 26.48 -15.39 22.98
CA LEU A 273 27.60 -15.05 22.09
C LEU A 273 27.35 -15.46 20.62
N ARG A 274 26.86 -16.68 20.39
CA ARG A 274 26.53 -17.18 19.04
C ARG A 274 25.39 -16.39 18.40
N ALA A 275 24.40 -15.97 19.18
CA ALA A 275 23.29 -15.19 18.68
C ALA A 275 23.73 -13.78 18.29
N ILE A 276 24.61 -13.14 19.07
CA ILE A 276 25.20 -11.84 18.74
C ILE A 276 26.01 -11.94 17.44
N ALA A 277 26.88 -12.95 17.32
CA ALA A 277 27.68 -13.16 16.11
C ALA A 277 26.80 -13.39 14.85
N ALA A 278 25.74 -14.19 14.96
CA ALA A 278 24.79 -14.40 13.86
C ALA A 278 24.00 -13.12 13.53
N SER A 279 23.61 -12.34 14.55
CA SER A 279 22.88 -11.08 14.39
C SER A 279 23.69 -10.04 13.63
N ASN A 280 25.02 -10.00 13.82
CA ASN A 280 25.90 -9.11 13.06
C ASN A 280 25.89 -9.44 11.55
N GLN A 281 25.79 -10.73 11.19
CA GLN A 281 25.69 -11.14 9.78
C GLN A 281 24.34 -10.70 9.18
N VAL A 282 23.25 -10.91 9.91
CA VAL A 282 21.91 -10.44 9.48
C VAL A 282 21.89 -8.92 9.35
N ALA A 283 22.43 -8.19 10.33
CA ALA A 283 22.49 -6.73 10.30
C ALA A 283 23.33 -6.21 9.12
N ALA A 284 24.44 -6.88 8.76
CA ALA A 284 25.25 -6.50 7.61
C ALA A 284 24.47 -6.62 6.29
N LEU A 285 23.58 -7.61 6.16
CA LEU A 285 22.70 -7.77 4.99
C LEU A 285 21.58 -6.74 4.95
N PHE A 286 21.04 -6.33 6.10
CA PHE A 286 19.83 -5.50 6.17
C PHE A 286 20.13 -3.99 6.15
N ARG A 287 21.29 -3.56 6.67
CA ARG A 287 21.71 -2.14 6.71
C ARG A 287 21.69 -1.40 5.37
N PRO A 288 22.07 -2.02 4.23
CA PRO A 288 21.98 -1.35 2.93
C PRO A 288 20.55 -1.07 2.48
N VAL A 289 19.55 -1.77 3.03
CA VAL A 289 18.15 -1.73 2.58
C VAL A 289 17.28 -0.86 3.49
N VAL A 290 17.49 -0.89 4.81
CA VAL A 290 16.73 -0.10 5.79
C VAL A 290 17.61 0.90 6.53
N ALA A 291 17.22 2.17 6.52
CA ALA A 291 18.01 3.25 7.10
C ALA A 291 18.07 3.23 8.64
N ASP A 292 16.96 2.86 9.30
CA ASP A 292 16.85 2.75 10.76
C ASP A 292 16.79 1.29 11.20
N LEU A 293 17.96 0.67 11.37
CA LEU A 293 18.07 -0.71 11.88
C LEU A 293 18.43 -0.72 13.37
N ARG A 294 17.58 -1.32 14.20
CA ARG A 294 17.74 -1.41 15.65
C ARG A 294 17.81 -2.85 16.14
N ALA A 295 18.45 -3.06 17.27
CA ALA A 295 18.49 -4.35 17.95
C ALA A 295 17.48 -4.41 19.09
N VAL A 296 16.76 -5.53 19.20
CA VAL A 296 15.92 -5.86 20.36
C VAL A 296 16.60 -6.99 21.11
N VAL A 297 17.26 -6.65 22.22
CA VAL A 297 18.03 -7.63 23.01
C VAL A 297 17.09 -8.41 23.91
N ARG A 298 17.04 -9.72 23.72
CA ARG A 298 16.32 -10.64 24.62
C ARG A 298 17.30 -11.18 25.65
N THR A 299 17.18 -10.69 26.87
CA THR A 299 17.89 -11.26 28.03
C THR A 299 17.29 -12.62 28.38
N PRO A 300 18.04 -13.55 29.00
CA PRO A 300 17.47 -14.74 29.60
C PRO A 300 16.35 -14.34 30.58
N SER A 301 15.30 -15.14 30.63
CA SER A 301 14.26 -14.97 31.65
C SER A 301 14.90 -15.04 33.03
N PRO A 302 14.47 -14.22 34.00
CA PRO A 302 14.92 -14.38 35.38
C PRO A 302 14.60 -15.81 35.81
N SER A 303 15.63 -16.50 36.29
CA SER A 303 15.57 -17.85 36.87
C SER A 303 14.82 -17.86 38.20
#